data_AF-A0A1M7KP85-F1
#
_entry.id   AF-A0A1M7KP85-F1
#
_cell.length_a   1.000
_cell.length_b   1.000
_cell.length_c   1.000
_cell.angle_alpha   90.00
_cell.angle_beta   90.00
_cell.angle_gamma   90.00
#
_symmetry.space_group_name_H-M   'P 1'
#
loop_
_entity.id
_entity.type
_entity.pdbx_description
1 polymer ?
#
loop_
_entity_poly.entity_id
_entity_poly.type
_entity_poly.pdbx_seq_one_letter_code
_entity_poly.pdbx_strand_id
1 'polypeptide(L)'
;MSSEKPDPAAIAHGAWLTHCLLDGVMARQKIKNDAELSRCLRLAPSSISKIRRRRVPVSDEVLLRVHDAFDIPIAELKQLQARQMLLDQRHHLT
;
A
#
# COMPACT_ATOMS: atom_id res chain seq x y z
N MET A 1 14.34 -16.73 20.06
CA MET A 1 13.63 -16.87 18.77
C MET A 1 12.22 -16.32 18.92
N SER A 2 12.04 -14.99 18.89
CA SER A 2 10.70 -14.37 18.92
C SER A 2 10.16 -14.28 17.51
N SER A 3 9.49 -15.35 17.07
CA SER A 3 8.53 -15.24 15.97
C SER A 3 7.22 -14.72 16.56
N GLU A 4 7.14 -13.40 16.75
CA GLU A 4 5.88 -12.74 17.06
C GLU A 4 5.03 -12.76 15.78
N LYS A 5 4.15 -13.76 15.72
CA LYS A 5 3.14 -13.89 14.67
C LYS A 5 2.13 -12.76 14.93
N PRO A 6 1.94 -11.79 14.01
CA PRO A 6 1.07 -10.66 14.29
C PRO A 6 -0.38 -11.13 14.43
N ASP A 7 -1.06 -10.62 15.45
CA ASP A 7 -2.41 -11.00 15.84
C ASP A 7 -3.45 -10.78 14.71
N PRO A 8 -4.33 -11.77 14.44
CA PRO A 8 -5.37 -11.63 13.40
C PRO A 8 -6.42 -10.54 13.73
N ALA A 9 -6.49 -10.09 14.99
CA ALA A 9 -7.44 -9.08 15.45
C ALA A 9 -6.95 -7.62 15.27
N ALA A 10 -5.62 -7.39 15.16
CA ALA A 10 -5.08 -6.06 14.85
C ALA A 10 -5.44 -5.59 13.42
N ILE A 11 -5.87 -6.52 12.57
CA ILE A 11 -6.30 -6.28 11.18
C ILE A 11 -7.68 -5.59 11.13
N ALA A 12 -8.48 -5.60 12.21
CA ALA A 12 -9.89 -5.22 12.15
C ALA A 12 -10.20 -3.74 12.48
N HIS A 13 -9.37 -3.01 13.22
CA HIS A 13 -9.70 -1.63 13.65
C HIS A 13 -9.34 -0.52 12.66
N GLY A 14 -8.63 -0.84 11.56
CA GLY A 14 -8.29 0.09 10.47
C GLY A 14 -8.78 -0.37 9.08
N ALA A 15 -9.60 -1.42 9.03
CA ALA A 15 -9.96 -2.18 7.83
C ALA A 15 -10.68 -1.38 6.73
N TRP A 16 -11.14 -0.17 7.04
CA TRP A 16 -11.89 0.68 6.10
C TRP A 16 -11.06 1.87 5.56
N LEU A 17 -9.84 2.08 6.07
CA LEU A 17 -8.91 3.15 5.64
C LEU A 17 -7.58 2.63 5.06
N THR A 18 -7.47 1.31 4.90
CA THR A 18 -6.27 0.65 4.37
C THR A 18 -6.26 0.72 2.84
N HIS A 19 -5.07 0.96 2.28
CA HIS A 19 -4.78 0.95 0.85
C HIS A 19 -4.06 -0.36 0.52
N CYS A 20 -4.76 -1.29 -0.14
CA CYS A 20 -4.36 -2.69 -0.28
C CYS A 20 -2.92 -2.88 -0.78
N LEU A 21 -2.49 -2.06 -1.75
CA LEU A 21 -1.12 -2.13 -2.28
C LEU A 21 -0.07 -1.65 -1.26
N LEU A 22 -0.25 -0.48 -0.66
CA LEU A 22 0.74 0.09 0.26
C LEU A 22 0.82 -0.72 1.55
N ASP A 23 -0.32 -1.13 2.11
CA ASP A 23 -0.35 -1.96 3.33
C ASP A 23 0.20 -3.36 3.07
N GLY A 24 -0.08 -3.95 1.90
CA GLY A 24 0.52 -5.22 1.50
C GLY A 24 2.05 -5.14 1.43
N VAL A 25 2.58 -4.05 0.90
CA VAL A 25 4.01 -3.78 0.83
C VAL A 25 4.61 -3.53 2.22
N MET A 26 3.97 -2.69 3.05
CA MET A 26 4.44 -2.40 4.41
C MET A 26 4.46 -3.66 5.28
N ALA A 27 3.45 -4.51 5.19
CA ALA A 27 3.38 -5.76 5.93
C ALA A 27 4.48 -6.75 5.53
N ARG A 28 4.75 -6.89 4.23
CA ARG A 28 5.81 -7.80 3.71
C ARG A 28 7.20 -7.34 4.11
N GLN A 29 7.44 -6.03 4.03
CA GLN A 29 8.75 -5.43 4.28
C GLN A 29 8.97 -4.99 5.72
N LYS A 30 7.99 -5.22 6.61
CA LYS A 30 8.00 -4.81 8.02
C LYS A 30 8.26 -3.31 8.22
N ILE A 31 7.77 -2.50 7.29
CA ILE A 31 7.91 -1.04 7.33
C ILE A 31 6.93 -0.48 8.36
N LYS A 32 7.42 0.38 9.26
CA LYS A 32 6.61 0.88 10.38
C LYS A 32 5.79 2.11 10.04
N ASN A 33 6.23 2.91 9.08
CA ASN A 33 5.58 4.18 8.74
C ASN A 33 5.76 4.59 7.27
N ASP A 34 4.91 5.50 6.83
CA ASP A 34 4.92 6.03 5.46
C ASP A 34 6.18 6.80 5.11
N ALA A 35 6.87 7.40 6.09
CA ALA A 35 8.12 8.13 5.84
C ALA A 35 9.24 7.15 5.46
N GLU A 36 9.32 6.01 6.13
CA GLU A 36 10.21 4.91 5.79
C GLU A 36 9.83 4.32 4.42
N LEU A 37 8.54 4.09 4.16
CA LEU A 37 8.06 3.66 2.83
C LEU A 37 8.46 4.65 1.73
N SER A 38 8.31 5.95 1.99
CA SER A 38 8.64 7.00 1.02
C SER A 38 10.12 7.00 0.66
N ARG A 39 11.00 6.71 1.62
CA ARG A 39 12.45 6.55 1.39
C ARG A 39 12.76 5.31 0.57
N CYS A 40 12.19 4.16 0.92
CA CYS A 40 12.37 2.92 0.16
C CYS A 40 11.92 3.06 -1.29
N LEU A 41 10.77 3.71 -1.51
CA LEU A 41 10.21 3.92 -2.84
C LEU A 41 10.82 5.13 -3.58
N ARG A 42 11.68 5.94 -2.92
CA ARG A 42 12.17 7.23 -3.45
C ARG A 42 11.03 8.16 -3.92
N LEU A 43 9.91 8.11 -3.19
CA LEU A 43 8.73 8.94 -3.43
C LEU A 43 8.68 10.06 -2.40
N ALA A 44 8.09 11.19 -2.78
CA ALA A 44 7.80 12.25 -1.82
C ALA A 44 6.77 11.74 -0.77
N PRO A 45 6.93 12.07 0.53
CA PRO A 45 5.96 11.73 1.56
C PRO A 45 4.54 12.23 1.24
N SER A 46 4.45 13.38 0.55
CA SER A 46 3.20 13.96 0.08
C SER A 46 2.49 13.08 -0.95
N SER A 47 3.23 12.38 -1.81
CA SER A 47 2.67 11.44 -2.79
C SER A 47 2.08 10.21 -2.08
N ILE A 48 2.82 9.60 -1.15
CA ILE A 48 2.31 8.47 -0.35
C ILE A 48 1.05 8.87 0.42
N SER A 49 1.07 10.05 1.05
CA SER A 49 -0.07 10.57 1.80
C SER A 49 -1.31 10.78 0.91
N LYS A 50 -1.14 11.31 -0.31
CA LYS A 50 -2.23 11.50 -1.28
C LYS A 50 -2.80 10.16 -1.77
N ILE A 51 -1.94 9.17 -2.03
CA ILE A 51 -2.33 7.82 -2.44
C ILE A 51 -3.12 7.13 -1.32
N ARG A 52 -2.61 7.15 -0.08
CA ARG A 52 -3.32 6.61 1.09
C ARG A 52 -4.70 7.21 1.29
N ARG A 53 -4.81 8.53 1.13
CA ARG A 53 -6.09 9.26 1.25
C ARG A 53 -6.97 9.13 0.00
N ARG A 54 -6.58 8.28 -0.97
CA ARG A 54 -7.33 8.02 -2.21
C ARG A 54 -7.63 9.30 -3.01
N ARG A 55 -6.77 10.33 -2.87
CA ARG A 55 -6.87 11.61 -3.59
C ARG A 55 -6.23 11.53 -4.97
N VAL A 56 -5.30 10.60 -5.15
CA VAL A 56 -4.59 10.35 -6.41
C VAL A 56 -4.51 8.84 -6.59
N PRO A 57 -4.83 8.32 -7.79
CA PRO A 57 -4.68 6.90 -8.08
C PRO A 57 -3.21 6.48 -8.08
N VAL A 58 -2.95 5.19 -7.88
CA VAL A 58 -1.60 4.63 -8.06
C VAL A 58 -1.24 4.70 -9.55
N SER A 59 -0.21 5.48 -9.87
CA SER A 59 0.34 5.54 -11.24
C SER A 59 1.28 4.36 -11.52
N ASP A 60 1.48 4.04 -12.79
CA ASP A 60 2.42 3.00 -13.22
C ASP A 60 3.84 3.25 -12.68
N GLU A 61 4.26 4.51 -12.54
CA GLU A 61 5.58 4.85 -11.98
C GLU A 61 5.73 4.45 -10.49
N VAL A 62 4.63 4.48 -9.73
CA VAL A 62 4.64 3.98 -8.34
C VAL A 62 4.76 2.45 -8.36
N LEU A 63 4.09 1.76 -9.28
CA LEU A 63 4.23 0.32 -9.43
C LEU A 63 5.67 -0.07 -9.77
N LEU A 64 6.31 0.62 -10.72
CA LEU A 64 7.71 0.38 -11.06
C LEU A 64 8.62 0.57 -9.85
N ARG A 65 8.43 1.64 -9.07
CA ARG A 65 9.25 1.87 -7.87
C ARG A 65 9.06 0.79 -6.81
N VAL A 66 7.85 0.27 -6.65
CA VAL A 66 7.56 -0.83 -5.73
C VAL A 66 8.20 -2.13 -6.22
N HIS A 67 8.13 -2.40 -7.53
CA HIS A 67 8.83 -3.51 -8.16
C HIS A 67 10.34 -3.41 -7.94
N ASP A 68 10.96 -2.29 -8.28
CA ASP A 68 12.41 -2.09 -8.14
C ASP A 68 12.88 -2.17 -6.68
N ALA A 69 12.09 -1.65 -5.73
CA ALA A 69 12.49 -1.59 -4.32
C ALA A 69 12.35 -2.93 -3.60
N PHE A 70 11.39 -3.76 -4.00
CA PHE A 70 10.98 -4.94 -3.24
C PHE A 70 10.91 -6.23 -4.08
N ASP A 71 11.34 -6.16 -5.34
CA ASP A 71 11.34 -7.24 -6.32
C ASP A 71 9.95 -7.91 -6.52
N ILE A 72 8.87 -7.14 -6.30
CA ILE A 72 7.50 -7.64 -6.41
C ILE A 72 7.08 -7.61 -7.88
N PRO A 73 6.59 -8.71 -8.47
CA PRO A 73 6.19 -8.74 -9.87
C PRO A 73 5.14 -7.68 -10.22
N ILE A 74 5.35 -6.95 -11.31
CA ILE A 74 4.41 -5.91 -11.78
C ILE A 74 2.99 -6.48 -11.99
N ALA A 75 2.87 -7.74 -12.41
CA ALA A 75 1.58 -8.41 -12.55
C ALA A 75 0.79 -8.49 -11.23
N GLU A 76 1.45 -8.84 -10.11
CA GLU A 76 0.84 -8.88 -8.79
C GLU A 76 0.46 -7.45 -8.33
N LEU A 77 1.35 -6.48 -8.56
CA LEU A 77 1.08 -5.08 -8.24
C LEU A 77 -0.13 -4.53 -9.02
N LYS A 78 -0.29 -4.91 -10.29
CA LYS A 78 -1.46 -4.56 -11.11
C LYS A 78 -2.75 -5.21 -10.59
N GLN A 79 -2.69 -6.45 -10.10
CA GLN A 79 -3.85 -7.09 -9.46
C GLN A 79 -4.27 -6.34 -8.18
N LEU A 80 -3.29 -5.95 -7.35
CA LEU A 80 -3.54 -5.16 -6.14
C LEU A 80 -4.08 -3.77 -6.47
N GLN A 81 -3.55 -3.11 -7.51
CA GLN A 81 -4.08 -1.84 -8.01
C GLN A 81 -5.51 -1.97 -8.52
N ALA A 82 -5.81 -3.00 -9.33
CA ALA A 82 -7.16 -3.23 -9.85
C ALA A 82 -8.15 -3.47 -8.69
N ARG A 83 -7.75 -4.25 -7.68
CA ARG A 83 -8.54 -4.43 -6.46
C ARG A 83 -8.77 -3.11 -5.72
N GLN A 84 -7.74 -2.27 -5.57
CA GLN A 84 -7.88 -0.96 -4.94
C GLN A 84 -8.85 -0.05 -5.73
N MET A 85 -8.73 -0.02 -7.06
CA MET A 85 -9.60 0.77 -7.92
C MET A 85 -11.07 0.36 -7.79
N LEU A 86 -11.35 -0.95 -7.70
CA LEU A 86 -12.70 -1.46 -7.42
C LEU A 86 -13.24 -1.01 -6.06
N LEU A 87 -12.37 -0.94 -5.04
CA LEU A 87 -12.76 -0.42 -3.72
C LEU A 87 -13.04 1.08 -3.78
N ASP A 88 -12.21 1.86 -4.46
CA ASP A 88 -12.36 3.31 -4.57
C ASP A 88 -13.65 3.71 -5.32
N GLN A 89 -14.04 2.96 -6.35
CA GLN A 89 -15.31 3.16 -7.08
C GLN A 89 -16.55 3.05 -6.18
N ARG A 90 -16.49 2.24 -5.12
CA ARG A 90 -17.60 2.05 -4.18
C ARG A 90 -17.75 3.19 -3.18
N HIS A 91 -16.73 4.03 -3.02
CA HIS A 91 -16.71 5.15 -2.09
C HIS A 91 -17.07 6.51 -2.74
N HIS A 92 -17.35 6.55 -4.05
CA HIS A 92 -17.78 7.76 -4.76
C HIS A 92 -19.32 7.97 -4.76
N LEU A 93 -20.08 7.16 -4.02
CA LEU A 93 -21.55 7.22 -3.93
C LEU A 93 -22.06 7.82 -2.60
N THR A 94 -21.34 8.74 -1.99
CA THR A 94 -21.78 9.45 -0.77
C THR A 94 -21.24 10.86 -0.78
#